data_AF-A0A6A4H316-F1
#
_entry.id   AF-A0A6A4H316-F1
#
_cell.length_a   1.000
_cell.length_b   1.000
_cell.length_c   1.000
_cell.angle_alpha   90.00
_cell.angle_beta   90.00
_cell.angle_gamma   90.00
#
_symmetry.space_group_name_H-M   'P 1'
#
loop_
_entity.id
_entity.type
_entity.pdbx_description
1 polymer ?
#
loop_
_entity_poly.entity_id
_entity_poly.type
_entity_poly.pdbx_seq_one_letter_code
_entity_poly.pdbx_strand_id
1 'polypeptide(L)'
;MGITRRWEPSDPEYKRAVEYVNTRKYRHALERLHKLVVQRLFELHKMNLSNTGYKMRTHISNALQRRSKAIRNAVKSYNTAAVALNPPRDTLDWSKVSHYTFLDQFNILQDTRHSVFDQPWAKPVNRTLMKQHRRIARAREEIACCNIEIRRLHTHIIDEGKFFDTTYDLEGFTGNRTPGTRQGSSSHIISQAPSNSHAPDPGSDGEDEDDDEFTEELGNVFDYLSNMSLQ
;
A
#
# COMPACT_ATOMS: atom_id res chain seq x y z
N MET A 1 -45.46 32.61 -10.19
CA MET A 1 -44.48 31.69 -10.79
C MET A 1 -45.14 30.99 -11.98
N GLY A 2 -45.02 31.55 -13.18
CA GLY A 2 -45.71 31.06 -14.39
C GLY A 2 -45.02 29.84 -14.99
N ILE A 3 -45.36 28.65 -14.50
CA ILE A 3 -44.99 27.38 -15.13
C ILE A 3 -46.24 26.89 -15.87
N THR A 4 -46.26 27.05 -17.20
CA THR A 4 -47.43 26.74 -18.04
C THR A 4 -47.63 25.25 -18.27
N ARG A 5 -46.57 24.42 -18.16
CA ARG A 5 -46.65 22.96 -18.32
C ARG A 5 -45.52 22.28 -17.54
N ARG A 6 -45.86 21.22 -16.80
CA ARG A 6 -44.88 20.34 -16.12
C ARG A 6 -44.41 19.27 -17.10
N TRP A 7 -43.12 18.95 -17.07
CA TRP A 7 -42.57 17.88 -17.90
C TRP A 7 -43.19 16.52 -17.55
N GLU A 8 -43.58 15.80 -18.59
CA GLU A 8 -44.08 14.42 -18.51
C GLU A 8 -42.97 13.41 -18.86
N PRO A 9 -43.06 12.15 -18.41
CA PRO A 9 -42.04 11.13 -18.70
C PRO A 9 -41.80 10.84 -20.19
N SER A 10 -42.78 11.16 -21.04
CA SER A 10 -42.72 11.05 -22.50
C SER A 10 -41.90 12.17 -23.14
N ASP A 11 -41.81 13.34 -22.50
CA ASP A 11 -41.19 14.54 -23.05
C ASP A 11 -39.69 14.34 -23.28
N PRO A 12 -39.14 14.85 -24.40
CA PRO A 12 -37.71 14.71 -24.70
C PRO A 12 -36.81 15.39 -23.66
N GLU A 13 -37.28 16.49 -23.07
CA GLU A 13 -36.55 17.22 -22.02
C GLU A 13 -36.44 16.39 -20.73
N TYR A 14 -37.52 15.70 -20.35
CA TYR A 14 -37.51 14.78 -19.21
C TYR A 14 -36.54 13.62 -19.46
N LYS A 15 -36.60 12.98 -20.64
CA LYS A 15 -35.70 11.87 -20.99
C LYS A 15 -34.22 12.27 -20.95
N ARG A 16 -33.87 13.43 -21.54
CA ARG A 16 -32.51 13.98 -21.47
C ARG A 16 -32.07 14.26 -20.04
N ALA A 17 -32.96 14.80 -19.20
CA ALA A 17 -32.64 15.06 -17.80
C ALA A 17 -32.39 13.76 -17.03
N VAL A 18 -33.19 12.71 -17.27
CA VAL A 18 -32.98 11.38 -16.69
C VAL A 18 -31.65 10.77 -17.14
N GLU A 19 -31.34 10.81 -18.43
CA GLU A 19 -30.05 10.35 -18.98
C GLU A 19 -28.87 11.09 -18.34
N TYR A 20 -28.97 12.41 -18.21
CA TYR A 20 -27.95 13.23 -17.56
C TYR A 20 -27.75 12.84 -16.09
N VAL A 21 -28.85 12.67 -15.34
CA VAL A 21 -28.80 12.26 -13.92
C VAL A 21 -28.18 10.87 -13.78
N ASN A 22 -28.56 9.92 -14.63
CA ASN A 22 -28.01 8.56 -14.61
C ASN A 22 -26.50 8.57 -14.94
N THR A 23 -26.10 9.34 -15.96
CA THR A 23 -24.69 9.54 -16.33
C THR A 23 -23.88 10.12 -15.19
N ARG A 24 -24.44 11.12 -14.47
CA ARG A 24 -23.78 11.74 -13.33
C ARG A 24 -23.68 10.80 -12.13
N LYS A 25 -24.74 10.04 -11.83
CA LYS A 25 -24.73 9.00 -10.79
C LYS A 25 -23.66 7.94 -11.06
N TYR A 26 -23.56 7.49 -12.31
CA TYR A 26 -22.51 6.57 -12.76
C TYR A 26 -21.11 7.14 -12.54
N ARG A 27 -20.85 8.36 -13.01
CA ARG A 27 -19.54 9.01 -12.83
C ARG A 27 -19.16 9.16 -11.35
N HIS A 28 -20.09 9.58 -10.49
CA HIS A 28 -19.83 9.69 -9.05
C HIS A 28 -19.59 8.33 -8.39
N ALA A 29 -20.31 7.28 -8.78
CA ALA A 29 -20.09 5.93 -8.27
C ALA A 29 -18.70 5.41 -8.67
N LEU A 30 -18.29 5.67 -9.91
CA LEU A 30 -16.98 5.32 -10.45
C LEU A 30 -15.85 6.06 -9.71
N GLU A 31 -15.95 7.38 -9.55
CA GLU A 31 -14.95 8.18 -8.82
C GLU A 31 -14.82 7.74 -7.36
N ARG A 32 -15.95 7.45 -6.70
CA ARG A 32 -15.96 6.95 -5.32
C ARG A 32 -15.25 5.60 -5.22
N LEU A 33 -15.56 4.67 -6.13
CA LEU A 33 -14.93 3.36 -6.18
C LEU A 33 -13.41 3.49 -6.37
N HIS A 34 -12.99 4.32 -7.34
CA HIS A 34 -11.58 4.56 -7.62
C HIS A 34 -10.84 5.12 -6.40
N LYS A 35 -11.37 6.17 -5.76
CA LYS A 35 -10.78 6.75 -4.55
C LYS A 35 -10.52 5.69 -3.48
N LEU A 36 -11.50 4.82 -3.23
CA LEU A 36 -11.38 3.79 -2.20
C LEU A 36 -10.32 2.73 -2.55
N VAL A 37 -10.24 2.33 -3.81
CA VAL A 37 -9.21 1.38 -4.29
C VAL A 37 -7.82 1.98 -4.16
N VAL A 38 -7.62 3.24 -4.58
CA VAL A 38 -6.35 3.95 -4.43
C VAL A 38 -5.93 4.01 -2.97
N GLN A 39 -6.85 4.40 -2.08
CA GLN A 39 -6.55 4.43 -0.65
C GLN A 39 -6.17 3.06 -0.09
N ARG A 40 -6.82 1.97 -0.54
CA ARG A 40 -6.46 0.58 -0.13
C ARG A 40 -5.03 0.25 -0.52
N LEU A 41 -4.64 0.60 -1.75
CA LEU A 41 -3.30 0.33 -2.26
C LEU A 41 -2.23 1.08 -1.47
N PHE A 42 -2.49 2.35 -1.11
CA PHE A 42 -1.57 3.09 -0.25
C PHE A 42 -1.46 2.51 1.16
N GLU A 43 -2.55 1.97 1.71
CA GLU A 43 -2.53 1.30 3.02
C GLU A 43 -1.80 -0.03 2.99
N LEU A 44 -2.01 -0.84 1.96
CA LEU A 44 -1.23 -2.06 1.72
C LEU A 44 0.27 -1.72 1.59
N HIS A 45 0.60 -0.66 0.87
CA HIS A 45 1.98 -0.21 0.76
C HIS A 45 2.54 0.19 2.13
N LYS A 46 1.80 0.97 2.93
CA LYS A 46 2.19 1.36 4.30
C LYS A 46 2.40 0.16 5.22
N MET A 47 1.59 -0.89 5.09
CA MET A 47 1.75 -2.13 5.84
C MET A 47 3.07 -2.84 5.52
N ASN A 48 3.52 -2.75 4.27
CA ASN A 48 4.75 -3.37 3.78
C ASN A 48 6.03 -2.57 4.09
N LEU A 49 5.94 -1.38 4.73
CA LEU A 49 7.13 -0.63 5.18
C LEU A 49 7.73 -1.24 6.45
N SER A 50 9.04 -1.51 6.42
CA SER A 50 9.83 -1.88 7.60
C SER A 50 9.82 -0.76 8.65
N ASN A 51 9.93 -1.13 9.94
CA ASN A 51 9.85 -0.24 11.12
C ASN A 51 8.45 0.29 11.52
N THR A 52 7.37 -0.32 11.03
CA THR A 52 6.02 0.01 11.52
C THR A 52 5.75 -0.68 12.87
N GLY A 53 5.59 0.09 13.96
CA GLY A 53 5.29 -0.42 15.30
C GLY A 53 3.95 -1.17 15.39
N TYR A 54 3.82 -2.10 16.34
CA TYR A 54 2.67 -3.01 16.47
C TYR A 54 1.31 -2.29 16.42
N LYS A 55 1.09 -1.27 17.26
CA LYS A 55 -0.16 -0.49 17.29
C LYS A 55 -0.52 0.12 15.94
N MET A 56 0.47 0.62 15.20
CA MET A 56 0.26 1.19 13.86
C MET A 56 -0.16 0.11 12.86
N ARG A 57 0.43 -1.09 12.92
CA ARG A 57 0.03 -2.23 12.08
C ARG A 57 -1.42 -2.62 12.34
N THR A 58 -1.84 -2.67 13.60
CA THR A 58 -3.24 -2.95 13.97
C THR A 58 -4.20 -1.91 13.40
N HIS A 59 -3.87 -0.62 13.51
CA HIS A 59 -4.68 0.44 12.90
C HIS A 59 -4.77 0.33 11.38
N ILE A 60 -3.67 -0.02 10.70
CA ILE A 60 -3.66 -0.24 9.25
C ILE A 60 -4.52 -1.45 8.87
N SER A 61 -4.44 -2.56 9.62
CA SER A 61 -5.28 -3.74 9.41
C SER A 61 -6.77 -3.40 9.51
N ASN A 62 -7.17 -2.73 10.59
CA ASN A 62 -8.56 -2.32 10.80
C ASN A 62 -9.04 -1.33 9.71
N ALA A 63 -8.15 -0.45 9.24
CA ALA A 63 -8.43 0.46 8.14
C ALA A 63 -8.62 -0.30 6.81
N LEU A 64 -7.82 -1.34 6.54
CA LEU A 64 -7.92 -2.20 5.35
C LEU A 64 -9.23 -2.99 5.34
N GLN A 65 -9.65 -3.54 6.49
CA GLN A 65 -10.89 -4.30 6.62
C GLN A 65 -12.12 -3.40 6.38
N ARG A 66 -12.16 -2.23 7.05
CA ARG A 66 -13.19 -1.20 6.84
C ARG A 66 -13.27 -0.76 5.39
N ARG A 67 -12.11 -0.56 4.75
CA ARG A 67 -12.05 -0.14 3.35
C ARG A 67 -12.48 -1.23 2.39
N SER A 68 -12.15 -2.50 2.66
CA SER A 68 -12.61 -3.62 1.85
C SER A 68 -14.15 -3.70 1.86
N LYS A 69 -14.79 -3.51 3.02
CA LYS A 69 -16.24 -3.38 3.12
C LYS A 69 -16.77 -2.17 2.32
N ALA A 70 -16.11 -1.02 2.41
CA ALA A 70 -16.49 0.19 1.68
C ALA A 70 -16.38 0.01 0.15
N ILE A 71 -15.33 -0.64 -0.34
CA ILE A 71 -15.13 -0.92 -1.77
C ILE A 71 -16.23 -1.90 -2.24
N ARG A 72 -16.57 -2.94 -1.46
CA ARG A 72 -17.68 -3.86 -1.82
C ARG A 72 -18.99 -3.11 -2.01
N ASN A 73 -19.30 -2.16 -1.14
CA ASN A 73 -20.49 -1.32 -1.27
C ASN A 73 -20.39 -0.38 -2.48
N ALA A 74 -19.22 0.20 -2.74
CA ALA A 74 -19.00 1.05 -3.90
C ALA A 74 -19.11 0.28 -5.23
N VAL A 75 -18.66 -0.98 -5.29
CA VAL A 75 -18.85 -1.87 -6.45
C VAL A 75 -20.35 -2.11 -6.69
N LYS A 76 -21.13 -2.37 -5.64
CA LYS A 76 -22.60 -2.50 -5.77
C LYS A 76 -23.22 -1.22 -6.33
N SER A 77 -22.88 -0.06 -5.78
CA SER A 77 -23.39 1.21 -6.29
C SER A 77 -22.97 1.48 -7.74
N TYR A 78 -21.73 1.13 -8.11
CA TYR A 78 -21.26 1.21 -9.49
C TYR A 78 -22.08 0.30 -10.40
N ASN A 79 -22.26 -0.99 -10.06
CA ASN A 79 -23.02 -1.93 -10.87
C ASN A 79 -24.48 -1.49 -11.05
N THR A 80 -25.12 -0.97 -9.99
CA THR A 80 -26.48 -0.42 -10.09
C THR A 80 -26.56 0.77 -11.03
N ALA A 81 -25.55 1.65 -11.03
CA ALA A 81 -25.52 2.82 -11.89
C ALA A 81 -25.13 2.46 -13.34
N ALA A 82 -24.27 1.45 -13.53
CA ALA A 82 -23.83 0.95 -14.82
C ALA A 82 -24.97 0.32 -15.63
N VAL A 83 -25.85 -0.45 -14.97
CA VAL A 83 -27.03 -1.06 -15.59
C VAL A 83 -28.11 0.00 -15.92
N ALA A 84 -28.18 1.10 -15.17
CA ALA A 84 -29.14 2.18 -15.39
C ALA A 84 -28.80 3.12 -16.57
N LEU A 85 -27.64 2.92 -17.21
CA LEU A 85 -27.25 3.65 -18.42
C LEU A 85 -27.84 3.02 -19.68
N ASN A 86 -27.95 3.83 -20.74
CA ASN A 86 -28.36 3.39 -22.06
C ASN A 86 -27.28 3.83 -23.09
N PRO A 87 -26.45 2.92 -23.62
CA PRO A 87 -26.42 1.47 -23.36
C PRO A 87 -25.89 1.11 -21.96
N PRO A 88 -26.28 -0.06 -21.41
CA PRO A 88 -25.72 -0.58 -20.16
C PRO A 88 -24.22 -0.74 -20.24
N ARG A 89 -23.51 -0.51 -19.13
CA ARG A 89 -22.06 -0.68 -19.02
C ARG A 89 -21.71 -1.99 -18.32
N ASP A 90 -20.47 -2.46 -18.57
CA ASP A 90 -19.93 -3.67 -17.94
C ASP A 90 -19.93 -3.56 -16.42
N THR A 91 -20.41 -4.62 -15.78
CA THR A 91 -20.42 -4.75 -14.32
C THR A 91 -19.07 -5.25 -13.81
N LEU A 92 -18.78 -4.96 -12.55
CA LEU A 92 -17.56 -5.35 -11.88
C LEU A 92 -17.84 -6.41 -10.82
N ASP A 93 -17.03 -7.46 -10.85
CA ASP A 93 -16.98 -8.44 -9.77
C ASP A 93 -16.00 -7.98 -8.67
N TRP A 94 -16.40 -8.19 -7.42
CA TRP A 94 -15.58 -7.92 -6.24
C TRP A 94 -14.27 -8.71 -6.28
N SER A 95 -14.31 -9.98 -6.70
CA SER A 95 -13.11 -10.82 -6.75
C SER A 95 -12.04 -10.17 -7.63
N LYS A 96 -12.43 -9.67 -8.80
CA LYS A 96 -11.52 -8.98 -9.72
C LYS A 96 -10.95 -7.69 -9.11
N VAL A 97 -11.76 -6.96 -8.34
CA VAL A 97 -11.34 -5.71 -7.67
C VAL A 97 -10.39 -5.96 -6.50
N SER A 98 -10.56 -7.06 -5.76
CA SER A 98 -9.71 -7.38 -4.61
C SER A 98 -8.29 -7.76 -5.01
N HIS A 99 -8.13 -8.47 -6.13
CA HIS A 99 -6.85 -8.93 -6.68
C HIS A 99 -6.01 -7.82 -7.32
N TYR A 100 -6.54 -6.62 -7.47
CA TYR A 100 -5.73 -5.51 -7.99
C TYR A 100 -4.65 -5.11 -6.98
N THR A 101 -3.40 -5.40 -7.32
CA THR A 101 -2.20 -5.05 -6.54
C THR A 101 -1.58 -3.74 -7.03
N PHE A 102 -1.91 -3.30 -8.25
CA PHE A 102 -1.42 -2.06 -8.84
C PHE A 102 -2.54 -1.22 -9.44
N LEU A 103 -2.41 0.11 -9.34
CA LEU A 103 -3.32 1.07 -9.96
C LEU A 103 -3.47 0.87 -11.48
N ASP A 104 -2.43 0.34 -12.11
CA ASP A 104 -2.38 0.06 -13.55
C ASP A 104 -3.37 -1.04 -13.99
N GLN A 105 -3.76 -1.92 -13.07
CA GLN A 105 -4.72 -2.99 -13.35
C GLN A 105 -6.18 -2.49 -13.25
N PHE A 106 -6.39 -1.28 -12.70
CA PHE A 106 -7.71 -0.67 -12.53
C PHE A 106 -8.14 0.13 -13.78
N ASN A 107 -8.35 -0.56 -14.90
CA ASN A 107 -8.71 0.05 -16.19
C ASN A 107 -10.12 0.65 -16.27
N ILE A 108 -10.91 0.60 -15.19
CA ILE A 108 -12.29 1.13 -15.14
C ILE A 108 -12.33 2.64 -15.38
N LEU A 109 -11.20 3.33 -15.16
CA LEU A 109 -11.07 4.77 -15.40
C LEU A 109 -11.02 5.16 -16.86
N GLN A 110 -10.85 4.19 -17.78
CA GLN A 110 -10.89 4.42 -19.23
C GLN A 110 -12.17 5.15 -19.66
N ASP A 111 -13.29 4.81 -19.03
CA ASP A 111 -14.61 5.34 -19.43
C ASP A 111 -14.82 6.83 -19.07
N THR A 112 -13.93 7.42 -18.25
CA THR A 112 -14.01 8.85 -17.89
C THR A 112 -12.92 9.71 -18.52
N ARG A 113 -11.86 9.09 -19.06
CA ARG A 113 -10.65 9.79 -19.53
C ARG A 113 -10.19 9.30 -20.89
N HIS A 114 -11.13 9.22 -21.83
CA HIS A 114 -10.92 8.62 -23.16
C HIS A 114 -9.60 9.09 -23.84
N SER A 115 -9.21 10.35 -23.69
CA SER A 115 -7.97 10.87 -24.32
C SER A 115 -6.64 10.43 -23.68
N VAL A 116 -6.63 10.05 -22.39
CA VAL A 116 -5.39 9.77 -21.66
C VAL A 116 -4.85 8.38 -21.96
N PHE A 117 -5.74 7.40 -22.16
CA PHE A 117 -5.36 6.00 -22.39
C PHE A 117 -4.92 5.71 -23.83
N ASP A 118 -5.35 6.54 -24.78
CA ASP A 118 -4.91 6.47 -26.18
C ASP A 118 -3.46 6.91 -26.37
N GLN A 119 -2.92 7.64 -25.39
CA GLN A 119 -1.55 8.15 -25.47
C GLN A 119 -0.53 7.02 -25.50
N PRO A 120 0.54 7.13 -26.31
CA PRO A 120 1.56 6.08 -26.42
C PRO A 120 2.15 5.67 -25.06
N TRP A 121 2.35 6.60 -24.12
CA TRP A 121 2.89 6.31 -22.79
C TRP A 121 1.91 5.62 -21.82
N ALA A 122 0.62 5.62 -22.15
CA ALA A 122 -0.42 4.96 -21.36
C ALA A 122 -0.61 3.49 -21.75
N LYS A 123 -0.17 3.09 -22.96
CA LYS A 123 -0.18 1.68 -23.40
C LYS A 123 0.71 0.83 -22.48
N PRO A 124 0.21 -0.32 -21.95
CA PRO A 124 0.95 -1.14 -20.99
C PRO A 124 2.35 -1.53 -21.48
N VAL A 125 2.49 -1.94 -22.74
CA VAL A 125 3.75 -2.34 -23.36
C VAL A 125 4.77 -1.20 -23.38
N ASN A 126 4.33 0.00 -23.71
CA ASN A 126 5.22 1.16 -23.76
C ASN A 126 5.63 1.60 -22.35
N ARG A 127 4.73 1.47 -21.38
CA ARG A 127 5.00 1.76 -19.96
C ARG A 127 5.99 0.76 -19.36
N THR A 128 5.87 -0.52 -19.64
CA THR A 128 6.82 -1.55 -19.16
C THR A 128 8.20 -1.31 -19.77
N LEU A 129 8.27 -1.08 -21.08
CA LEU A 129 9.52 -0.74 -21.77
C LEU A 129 10.16 0.53 -21.20
N MET A 130 9.37 1.59 -20.97
CA MET A 130 9.86 2.83 -20.36
C MET A 130 10.39 2.61 -18.93
N LYS A 131 9.71 1.79 -18.12
CA LYS A 131 10.19 1.42 -16.77
C LYS A 131 11.52 0.68 -16.85
N GLN A 132 11.65 -0.29 -17.75
CA GLN A 132 12.89 -1.04 -17.97
C GLN A 132 14.03 -0.13 -18.44
N HIS A 133 13.78 0.71 -19.45
CA HIS A 133 14.74 1.68 -19.94
C HIS A 133 15.25 2.61 -18.83
N ARG A 134 14.33 3.17 -18.03
CA ARG A 134 14.70 4.03 -16.89
C ARG A 134 15.49 3.28 -15.81
N ARG A 135 15.14 2.02 -15.52
CA ARG A 135 15.92 1.17 -14.60
C ARG A 135 17.35 0.97 -15.10
N ILE A 136 17.53 0.70 -16.40
CA ILE A 136 18.86 0.52 -17.01
C ILE A 136 19.65 1.85 -16.97
N ALA A 137 19.02 2.97 -17.32
CA ALA A 137 19.66 4.28 -17.27
C ALA A 137 20.13 4.62 -15.85
N ARG A 138 19.23 4.44 -14.86
CA ARG A 138 19.56 4.63 -13.44
C ARG A 138 20.65 3.68 -12.94
N ALA A 139 20.63 2.41 -13.35
CA ALA A 139 21.68 1.47 -12.96
C ALA A 139 23.06 1.89 -13.47
N ARG A 140 23.14 2.46 -14.68
CA ARG A 140 24.39 2.99 -15.23
C ARG A 140 24.89 4.21 -14.46
N GLU A 141 23.99 5.13 -14.11
CA GLU A 141 24.30 6.27 -13.24
C GLU A 141 24.80 5.79 -11.88
N GLU A 142 24.10 4.83 -11.28
CA GLU A 142 24.42 4.27 -9.97
C GLU A 142 25.80 3.62 -9.95
N ILE A 143 26.19 2.88 -11.01
CA ILE A 143 27.55 2.31 -11.12
C ILE A 143 28.62 3.41 -11.06
N ALA A 144 28.42 4.52 -11.75
CA ALA A 144 29.36 5.64 -11.72
C ALA A 144 29.42 6.28 -10.32
N CYS A 145 28.27 6.48 -9.67
CA CYS A 145 28.18 6.98 -8.30
C CYS A 145 28.86 6.05 -7.30
N CYS A 146 28.57 4.74 -7.35
CA CYS A 146 29.21 3.74 -6.50
C CYS A 146 30.72 3.73 -6.65
N ASN A 147 31.25 3.84 -7.87
CA ASN A 147 32.70 3.87 -8.10
C ASN A 147 33.38 5.09 -7.44
N ILE A 148 32.71 6.24 -7.43
CA ILE A 148 33.19 7.44 -6.74
C ILE A 148 33.11 7.23 -5.23
N GLU A 149 31.98 6.70 -4.75
CA GLU A 149 31.71 6.54 -3.32
C GLU A 149 32.63 5.49 -2.68
N ILE A 150 32.96 4.41 -3.39
CA ILE A 150 33.95 3.41 -2.93
C ILE A 150 35.31 4.08 -2.68
N ARG A 151 35.74 4.97 -3.58
CA ARG A 151 37.02 5.68 -3.41
C ARG A 151 36.94 6.65 -2.23
N ARG A 152 35.83 7.40 -2.11
CA ARG A 152 35.61 8.31 -0.98
C ARG A 152 35.61 7.58 0.35
N LEU A 153 34.90 6.46 0.44
CA LEU A 153 34.84 5.62 1.63
C LEU A 153 36.24 5.07 1.98
N HIS A 154 36.98 4.59 0.99
CA HIS A 154 38.35 4.12 1.21
C HIS A 154 39.28 5.23 1.71
N THR A 155 39.21 6.42 1.10
CA THR A 155 39.96 7.59 1.57
C THR A 155 39.56 7.97 2.99
N HIS A 156 38.26 7.99 3.30
CA HIS A 156 37.74 8.26 4.64
C HIS A 156 38.29 7.27 5.67
N ILE A 157 38.28 5.96 5.38
CA ILE A 157 38.81 4.92 6.27
C ILE A 157 40.31 5.13 6.52
N ILE A 158 41.08 5.45 5.47
CA ILE A 158 42.53 5.71 5.61
C ILE A 158 42.77 6.96 6.46
N ASP A 159 42.05 8.05 6.20
CA ASP A 159 42.24 9.31 6.91
C ASP A 159 41.78 9.21 8.37
N GLU A 160 40.72 8.45 8.63
CA GLU A 160 40.30 8.08 9.99
C GLU A 160 41.37 7.25 10.71
N GLY A 161 41.99 6.27 10.03
CA GLY A 161 43.11 5.51 10.55
C GLY A 161 44.30 6.40 10.94
N LYS A 162 44.70 7.32 10.06
CA LYS A 162 45.76 8.31 10.36
C LYS A 162 45.38 9.21 11.53
N PHE A 163 44.13 9.67 11.59
CA PHE A 163 43.65 10.48 12.70
C PHE A 163 43.77 9.72 14.03
N PHE A 164 43.38 8.44 14.06
CA PHE A 164 43.58 7.60 15.23
C PHE A 164 45.07 7.42 15.56
N ASP A 165 45.92 7.13 14.59
CA ASP A 165 47.37 7.03 14.81
C ASP A 165 47.94 8.32 15.44
N THR A 166 47.59 9.49 14.90
CA THR A 166 48.02 10.77 15.50
C THR A 166 47.49 10.98 16.91
N THR A 167 46.29 10.47 17.22
CA THR A 167 45.70 10.57 18.57
C THR A 167 46.44 9.66 19.56
N TYR A 168 46.84 8.47 19.13
CA TYR A 168 47.63 7.54 19.95
C TYR A 168 49.03 8.05 20.26
N ASP A 169 49.62 8.84 19.35
CA ASP A 169 50.97 9.38 19.49
C ASP A 169 51.02 10.69 20.32
N LEU A 170 49.86 11.20 20.79
CA LEU A 170 49.80 12.39 21.65
C LEU A 170 50.40 12.13 23.03
N GLU A 171 51.24 13.04 23.48
CA GLU A 171 51.90 12.96 24.78
C GLU A 171 50.87 12.99 25.93
N GLY A 172 50.80 11.91 26.72
CA GLY A 172 49.83 11.74 27.81
C GLY A 172 48.58 10.91 27.47
N PHE A 173 48.43 10.41 26.24
CA PHE A 173 47.34 9.48 25.91
C PHE A 173 47.55 8.09 26.53
N THR A 174 46.54 7.56 27.23
CA THR A 174 46.63 6.28 27.99
C THR A 174 45.76 5.14 27.43
N GLY A 175 45.10 5.35 26.29
CA GLY A 175 44.26 4.33 25.64
C GLY A 175 45.06 3.30 24.83
N ASN A 176 44.50 2.10 24.64
CA ASN A 176 45.08 1.03 23.83
C ASN A 176 44.49 0.99 22.41
N ARG A 177 45.28 0.52 21.43
CA ARG A 177 44.88 0.44 19.99
C ARG A 177 43.81 -0.62 19.68
N THR A 178 43.26 -1.27 20.70
CA THR A 178 42.28 -2.35 20.55
C THR A 178 40.86 -1.79 20.60
N PRO A 179 39.93 -2.27 19.76
CA PRO A 179 38.51 -1.97 19.92
C PRO A 179 38.07 -2.29 21.35
N GLY A 180 37.44 -1.33 22.02
CA GLY A 180 36.95 -1.52 23.39
C GLY A 180 35.96 -2.68 23.46
N THR A 181 36.17 -3.59 24.40
CA THR A 181 35.21 -4.67 24.65
C THR A 181 33.98 -4.09 25.36
N ARG A 182 32.79 -4.25 24.76
CA ARG A 182 31.54 -3.89 25.44
C ARG A 182 31.41 -4.71 26.72
N GLN A 183 31.39 -4.05 27.86
CA GLN A 183 31.07 -4.69 29.13
C GLN A 183 29.56 -4.95 29.19
N GLY A 184 29.19 -6.23 29.22
CA GLY A 184 27.81 -6.69 29.39
C GLY A 184 27.26 -7.50 28.21
N SER A 185 26.55 -8.59 28.53
CA SER A 185 25.82 -9.43 27.58
C SER A 185 24.50 -8.76 27.23
N SER A 186 24.29 -8.41 25.96
CA SER A 186 22.92 -8.18 25.48
C SER A 186 22.31 -9.54 25.19
N SER A 187 21.46 -10.02 26.10
CA SER A 187 20.68 -11.25 25.93
C SER A 187 19.60 -11.04 24.88
N HIS A 188 19.97 -10.85 23.61
CA HIS A 188 19.03 -11.08 22.52
C HIS A 188 19.06 -12.57 22.20
N ILE A 189 18.31 -13.33 23.00
CA ILE A 189 17.90 -14.67 22.64
C ILE A 189 17.08 -14.52 21.36
N ILE A 190 17.62 -15.03 20.25
CA ILE A 190 16.83 -15.38 19.08
C ILE A 190 15.99 -16.58 19.53
N SER A 191 14.82 -16.32 20.11
CA SER A 191 13.85 -17.38 20.35
C SER A 191 13.28 -17.76 18.99
N GLN A 192 13.67 -18.97 18.56
CA GLN A 192 12.91 -19.78 17.64
C GLN A 192 11.43 -19.81 18.06
N ALA A 193 10.56 -19.96 17.06
CA ALA A 193 9.11 -19.97 17.13
C ALA A 193 8.52 -20.62 18.40
N PRO A 194 7.44 -20.08 18.99
CA PRO A 194 6.77 -20.80 20.06
C PRO A 194 5.93 -21.93 19.45
N SER A 195 6.40 -23.14 19.68
CA SER A 195 5.58 -24.34 19.73
C SER A 195 4.55 -24.20 20.85
N ASN A 196 3.31 -24.51 20.48
CA ASN A 196 2.14 -24.60 21.32
C ASN A 196 2.35 -25.61 22.48
N SER A 197 2.26 -25.19 23.73
CA SER A 197 1.96 -26.07 24.86
C SER A 197 1.43 -25.29 26.06
N HIS A 198 0.15 -25.50 26.30
CA HIS A 198 -0.66 -25.06 27.42
C HIS A 198 -0.26 -25.81 28.72
N ALA A 199 -0.10 -25.09 29.82
CA ALA A 199 -0.23 -25.60 31.19
C ALA A 199 -0.75 -24.46 32.09
N PRO A 200 -1.76 -24.68 32.96
CA PRO A 200 -2.40 -23.63 33.74
C PRO A 200 -1.67 -23.42 35.07
N ASP A 201 -1.36 -22.18 35.43
CA ASP A 201 -0.90 -21.80 36.78
C ASP A 201 -2.02 -21.07 37.53
N PRO A 202 -2.39 -21.47 38.77
CA PRO A 202 -3.55 -20.97 39.46
C PRO A 202 -3.18 -19.77 40.33
N GLY A 203 -3.70 -18.60 39.99
CA GLY A 203 -3.68 -17.44 40.88
C GLY A 203 -3.29 -16.15 40.20
N SER A 204 -4.24 -15.56 39.47
CA SER A 204 -4.28 -14.11 39.27
C SER A 204 -5.71 -13.73 38.93
N ASP A 205 -6.49 -13.40 39.96
CA ASP A 205 -7.75 -12.67 39.78
C ASP A 205 -7.44 -11.31 39.13
N GLY A 206 -7.87 -11.16 37.89
CA GLY A 206 -7.75 -9.95 37.09
C GLY A 206 -8.50 -10.16 35.79
N GLU A 207 -9.78 -9.79 35.81
CA GLU A 207 -10.70 -9.78 34.67
C GLU A 207 -10.08 -9.08 33.46
N ASP A 208 -9.90 -9.81 32.36
CA ASP A 208 -9.77 -9.31 30.98
C ASP A 208 -10.15 -10.46 30.02
N GLU A 209 -11.42 -10.88 30.08
CA GLU A 209 -12.02 -11.78 29.08
C GLU A 209 -12.36 -10.99 27.82
N ASP A 210 -11.39 -10.65 26.97
CA ASP A 210 -11.66 -10.12 25.62
C ASP A 210 -10.48 -10.26 24.60
N ASP A 211 -9.34 -10.88 24.97
CA ASP A 211 -8.14 -10.91 24.11
C ASP A 211 -7.98 -12.16 23.23
N ASP A 212 -8.71 -13.25 23.50
CA ASP A 212 -8.56 -14.51 22.75
C ASP A 212 -9.33 -14.53 21.41
N GLU A 213 -10.44 -13.80 21.28
CA GLU A 213 -11.17 -13.69 20.00
C GLU A 213 -10.44 -12.77 18.99
N PHE A 214 -9.62 -11.84 19.49
CA PHE A 214 -8.93 -10.84 18.67
C PHE A 214 -7.65 -11.37 17.99
N THR A 215 -6.97 -12.34 18.60
CA THR A 215 -5.74 -12.92 18.06
C THR A 215 -5.99 -13.88 16.90
N GLU A 216 -7.09 -14.64 16.93
CA GLU A 216 -7.52 -15.47 15.80
C GLU A 216 -7.95 -14.62 14.59
N GLU A 217 -8.59 -13.45 14.79
CA GLU A 217 -8.97 -12.54 13.70
C GLU A 217 -7.74 -11.95 12.99
N LEU A 218 -6.67 -11.66 13.74
CA LEU A 218 -5.38 -11.21 13.18
C LEU A 218 -4.66 -12.31 12.41
N GLY A 219 -4.70 -13.56 12.89
CA GLY A 219 -4.19 -14.73 12.17
C GLY A 219 -4.90 -14.92 10.83
N ASN A 220 -6.23 -14.81 10.83
CA ASN A 220 -7.06 -14.90 9.62
C ASN A 220 -6.79 -13.78 8.62
N VAL A 221 -6.50 -12.55 9.09
CA VAL A 221 -6.12 -11.43 8.22
C VAL A 221 -4.70 -11.61 7.66
N PHE A 222 -3.77 -12.12 8.46
CA PHE A 222 -2.41 -12.41 8.01
C PHE A 222 -2.37 -13.57 7.01
N ASP A 223 -3.20 -14.60 7.20
CA ASP A 223 -3.35 -15.71 6.26
C ASP A 223 -4.07 -15.29 4.98
N TYR A 224 -5.11 -14.45 5.07
CA TYR A 224 -5.75 -13.86 3.89
C TYR A 224 -4.77 -12.99 3.06
N LEU A 225 -3.89 -12.25 3.73
CA LEU A 225 -2.88 -11.41 3.09
C LEU A 225 -1.69 -12.22 2.56
N SER A 226 -1.30 -13.29 3.25
CA SER A 226 -0.26 -14.22 2.82
C SER A 226 -0.71 -14.98 1.56
N ASN A 227 -1.95 -15.46 1.52
CA ASN A 227 -2.55 -16.08 0.33
C ASN A 227 -2.77 -15.11 -0.84
N MET A 228 -2.85 -13.80 -0.58
CA MET A 228 -2.89 -12.76 -1.62
C MET A 228 -1.50 -12.36 -2.16
N SER A 229 -0.42 -12.73 -1.46
CA SER A 229 0.96 -12.37 -1.82
C SER A 229 1.76 -13.52 -2.47
N LEU A 230 1.20 -14.74 -2.46
CA LEU A 230 1.84 -15.97 -2.93
C LEU A 230 1.27 -16.53 -4.25
N GLN A 231 0.52 -15.73 -5.02
CA GLN A 231 0.14 -16.05 -6.40
C GLN A 231 0.65 -15.01 -7.40
#